data_AF-A0A067M6R6-F1
#
_entry.id   AF-A0A067M6R6-F1
#
_cell.length_a   1.000
_cell.length_b   1.000
_cell.length_c   1.000
_cell.angle_alpha   90.00
_cell.angle_beta   90.00
_cell.angle_gamma   90.00
#
_symmetry.space_group_name_H-M   'P 1'
#
loop_
_entity.id
_entity.type
_entity.pdbx_description
1 polymer ?
#
loop_
_entity_poly.entity_id
_entity_poly.type
_entity_poly.pdbx_seq_one_letter_code
_entity_poly.pdbx_strand_id
1 'polypeptide(L)'
;MVSVLSLLALLAPIVATSVHAMSCAAFDSNWNLYAFGVGTHDVNLGQQNTWTQNGEPRVLNNRGRPPFNGKNTQCFLAQYFNAIYVMDGDASKPDVIHIFDASTGTWSTQKTQLVPGLNLTSTTAILDHDTNVFYGMHKDKMYSLNMTELTKAQASPVVWKTTHNPFWLSGDKPYEPVMAIAQNHIHFIGAPNLKAGEADIFVIHYAYFQPEKQYYQPVKGSSVFPSVHGQTASFANAQNLVQEQFAFIPDNNENTYVIDVQKNTTTAHPAPPVRYSGSGSTSYAASPYALVQLSSSGQLAFMEKNGSGWVKFKKQIK
;
A
#
# COMPACT_ATOMS: atom_id res chain seq x y z
N MET A 1 -40.00 58.52 15.74
CA MET A 1 -38.58 58.45 15.33
C MET A 1 -38.00 57.13 15.83
N VAL A 2 -36.90 56.66 15.23
CA VAL A 2 -36.16 55.43 15.56
C VAL A 2 -36.98 54.13 15.44
N SER A 3 -36.61 53.29 14.46
CA SER A 3 -36.86 51.86 14.49
C SER A 3 -35.49 51.18 14.53
N VAL A 4 -35.29 50.24 15.46
CA VAL A 4 -33.99 49.57 15.67
C VAL A 4 -33.98 48.26 14.90
N LEU A 5 -33.24 48.22 13.79
CA LEU A 5 -33.02 47.00 13.02
C LEU A 5 -31.76 46.28 13.54
N SER A 6 -31.93 45.33 14.45
CA SER A 6 -30.84 44.49 14.96
C SER A 6 -30.38 43.49 13.89
N LEU A 7 -29.30 43.82 13.18
CA LEU A 7 -28.71 42.96 12.15
C LEU A 7 -27.94 41.79 12.80
N LEU A 8 -28.63 40.69 13.08
CA LEU A 8 -28.06 39.50 13.70
C LEU A 8 -27.22 38.70 12.68
N ALA A 9 -25.91 38.99 12.61
CA ALA A 9 -25.00 38.31 11.71
C ALA A 9 -24.74 36.85 12.14
N LEU A 10 -25.27 35.88 11.37
CA LEU A 10 -24.89 34.47 11.52
C LEU A 10 -23.45 34.26 11.06
N LEU A 11 -22.50 34.22 12.01
CA LEU A 11 -21.23 33.56 11.78
C LEU A 11 -21.46 32.04 11.77
N ALA A 12 -21.70 31.49 10.58
CA ALA A 12 -21.56 30.06 10.37
C ALA A 12 -20.08 29.69 10.58
N PRO A 13 -19.74 28.76 11.49
CA PRO A 13 -18.36 28.30 11.62
C PRO A 13 -17.96 27.60 10.33
N ILE A 14 -16.88 28.06 9.70
CA ILE A 14 -16.25 27.32 8.60
C ILE A 14 -15.68 26.04 9.22
N VAL A 15 -16.42 24.94 9.09
CA VAL A 15 -15.94 23.60 9.42
C VAL A 15 -14.85 23.26 8.41
N ALA A 16 -13.62 23.63 8.73
CA ALA A 16 -12.45 23.21 7.99
C ALA A 16 -12.38 21.68 8.08
N THR A 17 -12.84 20.99 7.04
CA THR A 17 -12.72 19.54 6.95
C THR A 17 -11.24 19.19 6.91
N SER A 18 -10.72 18.73 8.05
CA SER A 18 -9.35 18.27 8.16
C SER A 18 -9.14 17.10 7.22
N VAL A 19 -8.57 17.38 6.05
CA VAL A 19 -8.11 16.34 5.12
C VAL A 19 -7.00 15.60 5.85
N HIS A 20 -7.35 14.47 6.46
CA HIS A 20 -6.41 13.65 7.19
C HIS A 20 -5.36 13.14 6.22
N ALA A 21 -4.09 13.29 6.59
CA ALA A 21 -3.00 12.78 5.79
C ALA A 21 -3.11 11.25 5.70
N MET A 22 -3.01 10.74 4.48
CA MET A 22 -3.03 9.31 4.20
C MET A 22 -1.64 8.72 4.50
N SER A 23 -1.47 8.37 5.78
CA SER A 23 -0.53 7.41 6.34
C SER A 23 0.04 6.40 5.34
N CYS A 24 1.36 6.34 5.10
CA CYS A 24 1.96 5.12 4.56
C CYS A 24 3.22 4.67 5.31
N ALA A 25 3.29 3.37 5.59
CA ALA A 25 4.51 2.69 5.99
C ALA A 25 5.23 2.13 4.76
N ALA A 26 6.56 2.08 4.81
CA ALA A 26 7.38 1.31 3.87
C ALA A 26 8.71 0.92 4.52
N PHE A 27 9.41 -0.05 3.95
CA PHE A 27 10.79 -0.36 4.31
C PHE A 27 11.73 0.12 3.20
N ASP A 28 13.00 0.41 3.55
CA ASP A 28 14.09 0.48 2.57
C ASP A 28 14.78 -0.89 2.40
N SER A 29 15.74 -1.00 1.48
CA SER A 29 16.46 -2.25 1.19
C SER A 29 17.44 -2.66 2.30
N ASN A 30 17.64 -1.81 3.31
CA ASN A 30 18.40 -2.10 4.53
C ASN A 30 17.47 -2.48 5.70
N TRP A 31 16.17 -2.62 5.43
CA TRP A 31 15.10 -2.93 6.37
C TRP A 31 14.90 -1.89 7.47
N ASN A 32 15.27 -0.63 7.21
CA ASN A 32 14.80 0.48 8.03
C ASN A 32 13.31 0.71 7.75
N LEU A 33 12.51 0.88 8.81
CA LEU A 33 11.10 1.20 8.70
C LEU A 33 10.90 2.71 8.56
N TYR A 34 10.10 3.13 7.60
CA TYR A 34 9.69 4.50 7.37
C TYR A 34 8.19 4.64 7.63
N ALA A 35 7.80 5.76 8.23
CA ALA A 35 6.42 6.20 8.31
C ALA A 35 6.33 7.60 7.71
N PHE A 36 5.71 7.70 6.53
CA PHE A 36 5.53 8.94 5.80
C PHE A 36 4.09 9.45 5.96
N GLY A 37 3.89 10.76 5.84
CA GLY A 37 2.55 11.36 5.93
C GLY A 37 1.98 11.41 7.35
N VAL A 38 2.76 11.13 8.40
CA VAL A 38 2.26 11.21 9.79
C VAL A 38 2.27 12.67 10.23
N GLY A 39 1.10 13.31 10.13
CA GLY A 39 0.96 14.74 10.40
C GLY A 39 1.85 15.56 9.44
N THR A 40 2.65 16.46 10.01
CA THR A 40 3.59 17.33 9.26
C THR A 40 4.95 16.69 9.00
N HIS A 41 5.15 15.43 9.38
CA HIS A 41 6.48 14.78 9.40
C HIS A 41 6.51 13.52 8.53
N ASP A 42 7.72 13.15 8.13
CA ASP A 42 8.09 11.78 7.82
C ASP A 42 9.20 11.36 8.79
N VAL A 43 9.22 10.10 9.18
CA VAL A 43 10.21 9.56 10.10
C VAL A 43 10.81 8.23 9.61
N ASN A 44 12.10 8.05 9.85
CA ASN A 44 12.78 6.76 9.79
C ASN A 44 12.90 6.23 11.23
N LEU A 45 12.38 5.04 11.50
CA LEU A 45 12.37 4.38 12.81
C LEU A 45 13.55 3.41 13.03
N GLY A 46 14.46 3.31 12.07
CA GLY A 46 15.59 2.38 12.05
C GLY A 46 15.19 0.95 11.73
N GLN A 47 16.09 0.02 12.01
CA GLN A 47 15.87 -1.43 11.84
C GLN A 47 15.00 -2.01 12.97
N GLN A 48 14.56 -3.26 12.82
CA GLN A 48 13.62 -3.91 13.76
C GLN A 48 14.08 -3.90 15.22
N ASN A 49 15.38 -4.05 15.48
CA ASN A 49 15.94 -3.91 16.84
C ASN A 49 15.77 -2.49 17.43
N THR A 50 15.86 -1.44 16.61
CA THR A 50 15.69 -0.05 17.05
C THR A 50 14.24 0.24 17.42
N TRP A 51 13.30 -0.11 16.54
CA TRP A 51 11.89 0.26 16.76
C TRP A 51 11.17 -0.63 17.76
N THR A 52 11.49 -1.93 17.85
CA THR A 52 10.94 -2.80 18.92
C THR A 52 11.38 -2.39 20.32
N GLN A 53 12.56 -1.77 20.45
CA GLN A 53 13.11 -1.31 21.73
C GLN A 53 12.67 0.12 22.11
N ASN A 54 11.75 0.73 21.34
CA ASN A 54 11.26 2.11 21.51
C ASN A 54 12.34 3.19 21.25
N GLY A 55 13.25 2.96 20.29
CA GLY A 55 14.18 3.98 19.82
C GLY A 55 13.49 5.24 19.30
N GLU A 56 14.19 6.37 19.34
CA GLU A 56 13.67 7.66 18.87
C GLU A 56 13.61 7.72 17.34
N PRO A 57 12.44 7.99 16.73
CA PRO A 57 12.33 8.14 15.28
C PRO A 57 13.11 9.36 14.76
N ARG A 58 13.91 9.17 13.71
CA ARG A 58 14.64 10.25 13.04
C ARG A 58 13.70 10.96 12.05
N VAL A 59 13.30 12.18 12.38
CA VAL A 59 12.57 13.07 11.47
C VAL A 59 13.39 13.33 10.19
N LEU A 60 12.74 13.27 9.04
CA LEU A 60 13.35 13.42 7.73
C LEU A 60 13.23 14.87 7.19
N ASN A 61 13.92 15.14 6.09
CA ASN A 61 13.87 16.43 5.42
C ASN A 61 12.60 16.57 4.56
N ASN A 62 11.75 17.53 4.91
CA ASN A 62 10.51 17.80 4.17
C ASN A 62 10.70 18.49 2.79
N ARG A 63 11.94 18.82 2.36
CA ARG A 63 12.18 19.39 1.03
C ARG A 63 11.80 18.40 -0.08
N GLY A 64 10.83 18.79 -0.92
CA GLY A 64 10.34 18.00 -2.05
C GLY A 64 9.29 16.95 -1.68
N ARG A 65 8.99 16.80 -0.37
CA ARG A 65 8.01 15.86 0.18
C ARG A 65 6.60 16.12 -0.38
N PRO A 66 5.83 15.08 -0.72
CA PRO A 66 4.40 15.24 -0.97
C PRO A 66 3.63 15.72 0.28
N PRO A 67 2.44 16.34 0.12
CA PRO A 67 1.57 16.70 1.23
C PRO A 67 0.94 15.48 1.94
N PHE A 68 0.93 14.29 1.32
CA PHE A 68 0.22 13.08 1.76
C PHE A 68 -1.30 13.27 1.89
N ASN A 69 -1.89 14.07 0.99
CA ASN A 69 -3.31 14.46 1.05
C ASN A 69 -4.19 13.88 -0.07
N GLY A 70 -3.69 12.92 -0.85
CA GLY A 70 -4.51 12.12 -1.76
C GLY A 70 -5.47 11.19 -1.01
N LYS A 71 -6.24 10.42 -1.76
CA LYS A 71 -7.28 9.51 -1.25
C LYS A 71 -6.88 8.04 -1.35
N ASN A 72 -5.87 7.75 -2.15
CA ASN A 72 -5.45 6.41 -2.57
C ASN A 72 -3.92 6.27 -2.45
N THR A 73 -3.32 6.92 -1.45
CA THR A 73 -1.87 6.92 -1.23
C THR A 73 -1.34 5.50 -1.05
N GLN A 74 -0.43 5.09 -1.92
CA GLN A 74 0.20 3.76 -1.86
C GLN A 74 1.73 3.93 -1.97
N CYS A 75 2.46 3.13 -1.20
CA CYS A 75 3.90 3.25 -1.04
C CYS A 75 4.61 1.91 -1.29
N PHE A 76 5.65 1.93 -2.12
CA PHE A 76 6.26 0.72 -2.69
C PHE A 76 7.78 0.77 -2.59
N LEU A 77 8.41 -0.35 -2.22
CA LEU A 77 9.87 -0.51 -2.20
C LEU A 77 10.39 -0.99 -3.55
N ALA A 78 11.18 -0.16 -4.23
CA ALA A 78 12.00 -0.56 -5.38
C ALA A 78 13.31 -1.17 -4.88
N GLN A 79 13.29 -2.47 -4.54
CA GLN A 79 14.31 -3.09 -3.68
C GLN A 79 15.74 -3.05 -4.25
N TYR A 80 15.93 -3.29 -5.55
CA TYR A 80 17.25 -3.16 -6.20
C TYR A 80 17.83 -1.74 -6.16
N PHE A 81 16.98 -0.72 -6.03
CA PHE A 81 17.35 0.69 -6.18
C PHE A 81 17.37 1.47 -4.86
N ASN A 82 16.99 0.84 -3.74
CA ASN A 82 16.87 1.46 -2.42
C ASN A 82 16.03 2.76 -2.43
N ALA A 83 14.97 2.75 -3.24
CA ALA A 83 14.05 3.86 -3.40
C ALA A 83 12.62 3.45 -3.00
N ILE A 84 11.87 4.42 -2.48
CA ILE A 84 10.46 4.25 -2.10
C ILE A 84 9.61 5.14 -3.01
N TYR A 85 8.67 4.53 -3.73
CA TYR A 85 7.75 5.21 -4.65
C TYR A 85 6.40 5.44 -3.99
N VAL A 86 5.85 6.65 -4.12
CA VAL A 86 4.54 7.04 -3.58
C VAL A 86 3.62 7.50 -4.69
N MET A 87 2.55 6.74 -4.90
CA MET A 87 1.42 7.10 -5.77
C MET A 87 0.35 7.85 -4.97
N ASP A 88 -0.36 8.77 -5.61
CA ASP A 88 -1.41 9.64 -5.02
C ASP A 88 -0.97 10.39 -3.74
N GLY A 89 0.33 10.65 -3.56
CA GLY A 89 0.83 11.43 -2.42
C GLY A 89 0.42 12.91 -2.42
N ASP A 90 0.01 13.44 -3.58
CA ASP A 90 -0.34 14.84 -3.79
C ASP A 90 -1.63 14.98 -4.59
N ALA A 91 -2.74 15.32 -3.92
CA ALA A 91 -4.04 15.53 -4.55
C ALA A 91 -4.07 16.70 -5.56
N SER A 92 -3.05 17.57 -5.57
CA SER A 92 -2.88 18.61 -6.59
C SER A 92 -2.14 18.13 -7.86
N LYS A 93 -1.57 16.92 -7.84
CA LYS A 93 -0.75 16.35 -8.93
C LYS A 93 -1.09 14.87 -9.17
N PRO A 94 -2.29 14.54 -9.67
CA PRO A 94 -2.71 13.16 -9.91
C PRO A 94 -1.95 12.44 -11.06
N ASP A 95 -1.04 13.14 -11.76
CA ASP A 95 -0.22 12.61 -12.87
C ASP A 95 1.26 12.36 -12.48
N VAL A 96 1.61 12.31 -11.20
CA VAL A 96 3.01 12.11 -10.74
C VAL A 96 3.19 10.91 -9.80
N ILE A 97 4.44 10.45 -9.70
CA ILE A 97 4.91 9.54 -8.67
C ILE A 97 6.02 10.26 -7.89
N HIS A 98 5.88 10.34 -6.57
CA HIS A 98 6.94 10.87 -5.73
C HIS A 98 7.95 9.77 -5.42
N ILE A 99 9.24 10.10 -5.51
CA ILE A 99 10.33 9.15 -5.28
C ILE A 99 11.15 9.66 -4.10
N PHE A 100 11.25 8.84 -3.07
CA PHE A 100 12.17 9.02 -1.95
C PHE A 100 13.38 8.10 -2.12
N ASP A 101 14.56 8.68 -2.29
CA ASP A 101 15.82 7.95 -2.25
C ASP A 101 16.21 7.72 -0.78
N ALA A 102 16.15 6.48 -0.31
CA ALA A 102 16.47 6.14 1.07
C ALA A 102 17.97 6.24 1.39
N SER A 103 18.82 6.26 0.35
CA SER A 103 20.27 6.37 0.44
C SER A 103 20.72 7.81 0.74
N THR A 104 20.08 8.80 0.12
CA THR A 104 20.34 10.23 0.38
C THR A 104 19.34 10.87 1.35
N GLY A 105 18.19 10.24 1.59
CA GLY A 105 17.10 10.79 2.39
C GLY A 105 16.38 11.96 1.72
N THR A 106 16.28 11.97 0.39
CA THR A 106 15.74 13.10 -0.40
C THR A 106 14.53 12.71 -1.23
N TRP A 107 13.63 13.68 -1.40
CA TRP A 107 12.43 13.55 -2.23
C TRP A 107 12.62 14.18 -3.62
N SER A 108 12.03 13.53 -4.62
CA SER A 108 11.83 14.07 -5.97
C SER A 108 10.43 13.70 -6.50
N THR A 109 10.00 14.29 -7.62
CA THR A 109 8.66 14.07 -8.19
C THR A 109 8.78 13.75 -9.67
N GLN A 110 8.57 12.48 -10.03
CA GLN A 110 8.62 11.99 -11.40
C GLN A 110 7.27 12.24 -12.06
N LYS A 111 7.24 12.99 -13.16
CA LYS A 111 6.02 13.15 -13.95
C LYS A 111 5.71 11.85 -14.71
N THR A 112 4.43 11.47 -14.74
CA THR A 112 3.93 10.40 -15.61
C THR A 112 3.11 10.98 -16.76
N GLN A 113 2.90 10.18 -17.81
CA GLN A 113 1.90 10.42 -18.83
C GLN A 113 0.82 9.34 -18.71
N LEU A 114 -0.40 9.77 -18.38
CA LEU A 114 -1.56 8.89 -18.28
C LEU A 114 -2.10 8.51 -19.67
N VAL A 115 -2.73 7.34 -19.77
CA VAL A 115 -3.44 6.87 -20.97
C VAL A 115 -4.97 6.97 -20.79
N PRO A 116 -5.76 7.05 -21.88
CA PRO A 116 -7.21 7.20 -21.78
C PRO A 116 -7.88 6.12 -20.93
N GLY A 117 -8.57 6.54 -19.87
CA GLY A 117 -9.29 5.67 -18.94
C GLY A 117 -8.56 5.33 -17.63
N LEU A 118 -7.27 5.68 -17.48
CA LEU A 118 -6.53 5.54 -16.23
C LEU A 118 -6.76 6.73 -15.30
N ASN A 119 -6.92 6.48 -13.99
CA ASN A 119 -6.94 7.51 -12.96
C ASN A 119 -6.20 7.06 -11.68
N LEU A 120 -5.04 7.65 -11.38
CA LEU A 120 -4.20 7.20 -10.26
C LEU A 120 -4.85 7.41 -8.88
N THR A 121 -5.75 8.39 -8.73
CA THR A 121 -6.47 8.66 -7.46
C THR A 121 -7.50 7.57 -7.11
N SER A 122 -7.65 6.54 -7.95
CA SER A 122 -8.45 5.33 -7.70
C SER A 122 -7.93 4.14 -8.51
N THR A 123 -6.60 4.00 -8.58
CA THR A 123 -5.91 2.83 -9.14
C THR A 123 -5.23 2.07 -7.99
N THR A 124 -5.61 0.83 -7.72
CA THR A 124 -4.76 -0.05 -6.91
C THR A 124 -3.54 -0.43 -7.75
N ALA A 125 -2.34 -0.39 -7.20
CA ALA A 125 -1.12 -0.77 -7.90
C ALA A 125 -0.29 -1.79 -7.12
N ILE A 126 0.55 -2.50 -7.87
CA ILE A 126 1.62 -3.37 -7.38
C ILE A 126 2.89 -2.99 -8.13
N LEU A 127 4.03 -2.94 -7.45
CA LEU A 127 5.34 -2.80 -8.08
C LEU A 127 5.98 -4.18 -8.23
N ASP A 128 6.41 -4.52 -9.45
CA ASP A 128 7.22 -5.72 -9.69
C ASP A 128 8.64 -5.56 -9.13
N HIS A 129 9.12 -6.59 -8.43
CA HIS A 129 10.42 -6.59 -7.78
C HIS A 129 11.57 -6.64 -8.81
N ASP A 130 11.46 -7.52 -9.81
CA ASP A 130 12.56 -7.84 -10.72
C ASP A 130 12.71 -6.81 -11.86
N THR A 131 11.60 -6.29 -12.38
CA THR A 131 11.60 -5.38 -13.55
C THR A 131 11.34 -3.91 -13.22
N ASN A 132 11.01 -3.58 -11.96
CA ASN A 132 10.63 -2.24 -11.50
C ASN A 132 9.46 -1.65 -12.33
N VAL A 133 8.52 -2.52 -12.72
CA VAL A 133 7.30 -2.17 -13.47
C VAL A 133 6.12 -2.14 -12.52
N PHE A 134 5.45 -1.00 -12.42
CA PHE A 134 4.12 -0.94 -11.83
C PHE A 134 3.11 -1.66 -12.71
N TYR A 135 2.21 -2.40 -12.06
CA TYR A 135 0.98 -2.92 -12.62
C TYR A 135 -0.19 -2.33 -11.82
N GLY A 136 -1.02 -1.52 -12.48
CA GLY A 136 -2.14 -0.80 -11.87
C GLY A 136 -3.47 -1.26 -12.42
N MET A 137 -4.45 -1.50 -11.56
CA MET A 137 -5.84 -1.77 -11.94
C MET A 137 -6.74 -0.57 -11.62
N HIS A 138 -7.52 -0.15 -12.62
CA HIS A 138 -8.59 0.83 -12.47
C HIS A 138 -9.84 0.33 -13.20
N LYS A 139 -10.91 0.04 -12.44
CA LYS A 139 -12.14 -0.60 -12.93
C LYS A 139 -11.83 -1.95 -13.58
N ASP A 140 -12.35 -2.17 -14.79
CA ASP A 140 -12.20 -3.35 -15.65
C ASP A 140 -10.80 -3.46 -16.29
N LYS A 141 -9.92 -2.46 -16.12
CA LYS A 141 -8.71 -2.32 -16.93
C LYS A 141 -7.43 -2.36 -16.12
N MET A 142 -6.42 -2.99 -16.74
CA MET A 142 -5.07 -3.11 -16.20
C MET A 142 -4.09 -2.31 -17.05
N TYR A 143 -3.16 -1.65 -16.38
CA TYR A 143 -2.16 -0.75 -16.95
C TYR A 143 -0.79 -1.08 -16.39
N SER A 144 0.28 -0.69 -17.09
CA SER A 144 1.65 -0.80 -16.57
C SER A 144 2.50 0.43 -16.81
N LEU A 145 3.49 0.64 -15.94
CA LEU A 145 4.47 1.74 -16.02
C LEU A 145 5.84 1.23 -15.61
N ASN A 146 6.81 1.30 -16.52
CA ASN A 146 8.20 0.95 -16.22
C ASN A 146 8.92 2.15 -15.59
N MET A 147 9.45 1.99 -14.37
CA MET A 147 10.18 3.01 -13.62
C MET A 147 11.71 2.93 -13.81
N THR A 148 12.18 2.08 -14.73
CA THR A 148 13.58 1.76 -15.02
C THR A 148 14.42 1.60 -13.76
N GLU A 149 15.37 2.51 -13.51
CA GLU A 149 16.29 2.51 -12.36
C GLU A 149 16.14 3.82 -11.56
N LEU A 150 14.96 4.45 -11.62
CA LEU A 150 14.75 5.81 -11.09
C LEU A 150 14.79 5.84 -9.55
N THR A 151 15.95 6.16 -8.99
CA THR A 151 16.08 6.63 -7.59
C THR A 151 15.70 8.10 -7.43
N LYS A 152 15.58 8.84 -8.54
CA LYS A 152 15.23 10.25 -8.60
C LYS A 152 14.47 10.56 -9.89
N ALA A 153 13.67 11.64 -9.87
CA ALA A 153 12.98 12.12 -11.05
C ALA A 153 13.94 12.54 -12.19
N GLN A 154 13.52 12.27 -13.43
CA GLN A 154 14.13 12.75 -14.67
C GLN A 154 13.22 13.78 -15.38
N ALA A 155 13.78 14.53 -16.34
CA ALA A 155 13.04 15.58 -17.05
C ALA A 155 11.93 15.04 -17.98
N SER A 156 12.13 13.85 -18.56
CA SER A 156 11.14 13.18 -19.41
C SER A 156 10.03 12.51 -18.57
N PRO A 157 8.75 12.66 -18.92
CA PRO A 157 7.68 11.86 -18.33
C PRO A 157 7.85 10.36 -18.61
N VAL A 158 7.52 9.52 -17.63
CA VAL A 158 7.38 8.07 -17.83
C VAL A 158 5.95 7.73 -18.25
N VAL A 159 5.77 6.86 -19.25
CA VAL A 159 4.48 6.71 -19.94
C VAL A 159 3.77 5.43 -19.53
N TRP A 160 2.56 5.55 -18.97
CA TRP A 160 1.69 4.40 -18.70
C TRP A 160 1.26 3.73 -20.00
N LYS A 161 1.01 2.42 -19.96
CA LYS A 161 0.53 1.61 -21.08
C LYS A 161 -0.66 0.78 -20.63
N THR A 162 -1.57 0.45 -21.54
CA THR A 162 -2.54 -0.62 -21.32
C THR A 162 -1.83 -1.97 -21.37
N THR A 163 -2.19 -2.91 -20.48
CA THR A 163 -1.77 -4.31 -20.56
C THR A 163 -2.99 -5.21 -20.79
N HIS A 164 -2.85 -6.53 -20.66
CA HIS A 164 -3.97 -7.47 -20.74
C HIS A 164 -4.99 -7.18 -19.64
N ASN A 165 -6.29 -7.13 -19.96
CA ASN A 165 -7.35 -6.94 -18.96
C ASN A 165 -7.81 -8.29 -18.39
N PRO A 166 -8.26 -8.36 -17.12
CA PRO A 166 -8.77 -9.59 -16.53
C PRO A 166 -10.02 -10.10 -17.26
N PHE A 167 -9.94 -11.30 -17.83
CA PHE A 167 -11.07 -11.94 -18.55
C PHE A 167 -12.28 -12.24 -17.65
N TRP A 168 -12.07 -12.29 -16.34
CA TRP A 168 -13.09 -12.55 -15.32
C TRP A 168 -13.84 -11.28 -14.86
N LEU A 169 -13.43 -10.09 -15.30
CA LEU A 169 -14.24 -8.87 -15.17
C LEU A 169 -15.11 -8.65 -16.40
N SER A 170 -16.43 -8.72 -16.20
CA SER A 170 -17.43 -8.35 -17.20
C SER A 170 -18.54 -7.51 -16.59
N GLY A 171 -18.76 -6.32 -17.16
CA GLY A 171 -19.95 -5.47 -17.04
C GLY A 171 -20.40 -5.06 -15.64
N ASP A 172 -20.99 -6.01 -14.91
CA ASP A 172 -22.07 -5.77 -13.95
C ASP A 172 -21.66 -5.98 -12.49
N LYS A 173 -20.48 -6.57 -12.25
CA LYS A 173 -19.91 -6.75 -10.90
C LYS A 173 -18.74 -5.78 -10.69
N PRO A 174 -18.91 -4.70 -9.89
CA PRO A 174 -17.77 -3.87 -9.50
C PRO A 174 -16.81 -4.68 -8.65
N TYR A 175 -15.52 -4.58 -8.96
CA TYR A 175 -14.42 -5.14 -8.19
C TYR A 175 -13.49 -4.00 -7.77
N GLU A 176 -13.27 -3.87 -6.47
CA GLU A 176 -12.24 -3.01 -5.90
C GLU A 176 -10.98 -3.86 -5.75
N PRO A 177 -9.86 -3.55 -6.46
CA PRO A 177 -8.80 -4.54 -6.60
C PRO A 177 -7.99 -4.75 -5.33
N VAL A 178 -8.02 -5.97 -4.79
CA VAL A 178 -7.07 -6.46 -3.78
C VAL A 178 -5.98 -7.25 -4.50
N MET A 179 -4.76 -6.72 -4.54
CA MET A 179 -3.64 -7.32 -5.27
C MET A 179 -2.45 -7.57 -4.32
N ALA A 180 -1.82 -8.74 -4.41
CA ALA A 180 -0.52 -9.02 -3.81
C ALA A 180 0.49 -9.50 -4.86
N ILE A 181 1.79 -9.40 -4.60
CA ILE A 181 2.85 -9.97 -5.46
C ILE A 181 3.62 -11.08 -4.75
N ALA A 182 3.83 -12.21 -5.43
CA ALA A 182 4.77 -13.24 -5.05
C ALA A 182 5.10 -14.11 -6.28
N GLN A 183 6.35 -14.57 -6.40
CA GLN A 183 6.86 -15.38 -7.55
C GLN A 183 6.58 -14.72 -8.91
N ASN A 184 6.71 -13.39 -8.98
CA ASN A 184 6.43 -12.54 -10.16
C ASN A 184 5.03 -12.77 -10.74
N HIS A 185 4.11 -13.21 -9.88
CA HIS A 185 2.68 -13.33 -10.14
C HIS A 185 1.95 -12.28 -9.29
N ILE A 186 0.91 -11.66 -9.86
CA ILE A 186 -0.02 -10.81 -9.15
C ILE A 186 -1.25 -11.64 -8.79
N HIS A 187 -1.56 -11.68 -7.50
CA HIS A 187 -2.58 -12.51 -6.87
C HIS A 187 -3.79 -11.62 -6.55
N PHE A 188 -4.93 -11.92 -7.19
CA PHE A 188 -6.17 -11.14 -7.05
C PHE A 188 -7.09 -11.83 -6.04
N ILE A 189 -7.37 -11.14 -4.93
CA ILE A 189 -8.15 -11.67 -3.80
C ILE A 189 -9.55 -11.08 -3.82
N GLY A 190 -10.59 -11.89 -3.56
CA GLY A 190 -11.97 -11.41 -3.55
C GLY A 190 -12.53 -11.03 -4.93
N ALA A 191 -11.82 -11.35 -6.01
CA ALA A 191 -12.27 -11.16 -7.38
C ALA A 191 -13.61 -11.91 -7.67
N PRO A 192 -14.44 -11.42 -8.61
CA PRO A 192 -15.74 -11.99 -8.89
C PRO A 192 -15.71 -13.51 -9.13
N ASN A 193 -16.56 -14.21 -8.38
CA ASN A 193 -16.75 -15.66 -8.43
C ASN A 193 -15.60 -16.50 -7.84
N LEU A 194 -14.61 -15.91 -7.15
CA LEU A 194 -13.67 -16.64 -6.29
C LEU A 194 -14.33 -17.14 -4.99
N LYS A 195 -13.95 -18.34 -4.54
CA LYS A 195 -14.27 -18.86 -3.19
C LYS A 195 -13.19 -18.45 -2.18
N ALA A 196 -13.47 -18.64 -0.90
CA ALA A 196 -12.47 -18.47 0.16
C ALA A 196 -11.25 -19.38 -0.10
N GLY A 197 -10.04 -18.81 -0.01
CA GLY A 197 -8.78 -19.45 -0.35
C GLY A 197 -8.45 -19.54 -1.85
N GLU A 198 -9.32 -19.11 -2.77
CA GLU A 198 -9.01 -19.00 -4.20
C GLU A 198 -8.46 -17.60 -4.54
N ALA A 199 -7.55 -17.52 -5.51
CA ALA A 199 -7.09 -16.28 -6.16
C ALA A 199 -7.06 -16.46 -7.69
N ASP A 200 -7.39 -15.41 -8.44
CA ASP A 200 -7.04 -15.30 -9.86
C ASP A 200 -5.59 -14.79 -9.98
N ILE A 201 -4.87 -15.18 -11.03
CA ILE A 201 -3.42 -14.92 -11.16
C ILE A 201 -3.10 -14.21 -12.47
N PHE A 202 -2.26 -13.17 -12.42
CA PHE A 202 -1.59 -12.58 -13.58
C PHE A 202 -0.08 -12.83 -13.51
N VAL A 203 0.51 -13.38 -14.57
CA VAL A 203 1.95 -13.71 -14.62
C VAL A 203 2.71 -12.58 -15.32
N ILE A 204 3.56 -11.87 -14.59
CA ILE A 204 4.20 -10.62 -15.03
C ILE A 204 5.08 -10.84 -16.28
N HIS A 205 5.95 -11.86 -16.28
CA HIS A 205 6.90 -12.14 -17.36
C HIS A 205 6.25 -12.42 -18.73
N TYR A 206 5.00 -12.88 -18.75
CA TYR A 206 4.27 -13.23 -19.96
C TYR A 206 3.04 -12.34 -20.22
N ALA A 207 2.77 -11.39 -19.31
CA ALA A 207 1.66 -10.46 -19.34
C ALA A 207 0.27 -11.09 -19.62
N TYR A 208 -0.02 -12.25 -18.99
CA TYR A 208 -1.29 -12.97 -19.16
C TYR A 208 -1.93 -13.35 -17.81
N PHE A 209 -3.25 -13.54 -17.82
CA PHE A 209 -3.97 -14.15 -16.71
C PHE A 209 -4.00 -15.67 -16.86
N GLN A 210 -3.74 -16.41 -15.79
CA GLN A 210 -3.90 -17.87 -15.78
C GLN A 210 -5.41 -18.21 -15.91
N PRO A 211 -5.78 -19.22 -16.72
CA PRO A 211 -7.19 -19.61 -16.85
C PRO A 211 -7.68 -20.42 -15.65
N GLU A 212 -6.78 -21.14 -14.95
CA GLU A 212 -7.06 -21.76 -13.66
C GLU A 212 -6.84 -20.79 -12.49
N LYS A 213 -7.69 -20.92 -11.47
CA LYS A 213 -7.53 -20.23 -10.19
C LYS A 213 -6.54 -20.98 -9.30
N GLN A 214 -5.69 -20.25 -8.58
CA GLN A 214 -4.84 -20.85 -7.55
C GLN A 214 -5.61 -20.96 -6.24
N TYR A 215 -5.53 -22.12 -5.57
CA TYR A 215 -6.10 -22.35 -4.24
C TYR A 215 -4.99 -22.50 -3.18
N TYR A 216 -5.21 -21.91 -2.00
CA TYR A 216 -4.26 -21.89 -0.88
C TYR A 216 -4.82 -22.59 0.34
N GLN A 217 -4.54 -23.90 0.47
CA GLN A 217 -5.10 -24.76 1.51
C GLN A 217 -4.73 -24.29 2.93
N PRO A 218 -5.58 -24.48 3.95
CA PRO A 218 -5.23 -24.05 5.30
C PRO A 218 -4.13 -24.95 5.89
N VAL A 219 -3.15 -24.37 6.58
CA VAL A 219 -2.26 -25.14 7.45
C VAL A 219 -3.09 -25.83 8.54
N LYS A 220 -2.70 -27.04 8.97
CA LYS A 220 -3.45 -27.85 9.94
C LYS A 220 -3.78 -27.06 11.22
N GLY A 221 -5.08 -26.89 11.50
CA GLY A 221 -5.57 -26.12 12.65
C GLY A 221 -5.78 -24.63 12.37
N SER A 222 -5.62 -24.20 11.12
CA SER A 222 -5.82 -22.83 10.65
C SER A 222 -6.98 -22.73 9.65
N SER A 223 -7.20 -21.54 9.08
CA SER A 223 -8.26 -21.26 8.10
C SER A 223 -7.73 -20.57 6.84
N VAL A 224 -8.47 -20.71 5.73
CA VAL A 224 -8.20 -19.98 4.48
C VAL A 224 -8.70 -18.54 4.57
N PHE A 225 -8.17 -17.67 3.72
CA PHE A 225 -8.64 -16.29 3.64
C PHE A 225 -10.07 -16.20 3.04
N PRO A 226 -10.93 -15.29 3.53
CA PRO A 226 -12.25 -15.07 2.95
C PRO A 226 -12.16 -14.38 1.57
N SER A 227 -13.14 -14.64 0.71
CA SER A 227 -13.29 -13.96 -0.58
C SER A 227 -14.06 -12.65 -0.39
N VAL A 228 -13.34 -11.62 0.05
CA VAL A 228 -13.85 -10.27 0.40
C VAL A 228 -12.78 -9.21 0.13
N HIS A 229 -13.15 -7.92 0.20
CA HIS A 229 -12.20 -6.82 0.12
C HIS A 229 -11.32 -6.70 1.39
N GLY A 230 -10.15 -6.06 1.23
CA GLY A 230 -9.16 -5.88 2.27
C GLY A 230 -7.84 -5.32 1.72
N GLN A 231 -6.81 -5.34 2.55
CA GLN A 231 -5.46 -4.88 2.19
C GLN A 231 -4.44 -6.02 2.19
N THR A 232 -3.32 -5.80 1.50
CA THR A 232 -2.25 -6.78 1.28
C THR A 232 -0.88 -6.19 1.60
N ALA A 233 0.09 -7.04 1.92
CA ALA A 233 1.50 -6.67 1.99
C ALA A 233 2.40 -7.87 1.67
N SER A 234 3.15 -7.79 0.57
CA SER A 234 4.09 -8.85 0.17
C SER A 234 5.35 -8.83 1.01
N PHE A 235 5.71 -9.97 1.62
CA PHE A 235 6.94 -10.07 2.42
C PHE A 235 8.15 -10.08 1.48
N ALA A 236 8.88 -8.97 1.48
CA ALA A 236 10.13 -8.81 0.74
C ALA A 236 11.14 -9.93 1.09
N ASN A 237 12.09 -10.19 0.18
CA ASN A 237 13.07 -11.26 0.34
C ASN A 237 14.42 -10.69 0.81
N ALA A 238 14.97 -11.22 1.91
CA ALA A 238 16.24 -10.74 2.48
C ALA A 238 17.44 -10.97 1.54
N GLN A 239 17.33 -11.93 0.61
CA GLN A 239 18.35 -12.25 -0.39
C GLN A 239 18.18 -11.45 -1.69
N ASN A 240 17.22 -10.50 -1.75
CA ASN A 240 16.93 -9.70 -2.94
C ASN A 240 16.54 -10.57 -4.15
N LEU A 241 15.57 -11.45 -3.89
CA LEU A 241 14.93 -12.39 -4.81
C LEU A 241 13.41 -12.15 -4.79
N VAL A 242 12.66 -12.84 -5.65
CA VAL A 242 11.19 -12.81 -5.68
C VAL A 242 10.56 -13.07 -4.30
N GLN A 243 9.42 -12.44 -4.02
CA GLN A 243 8.68 -12.69 -2.79
C GLN A 243 8.01 -14.08 -2.84
N GLU A 244 8.00 -14.80 -1.71
CA GLU A 244 7.39 -16.14 -1.61
C GLU A 244 6.09 -16.15 -0.81
N GLN A 245 5.80 -15.06 -0.11
CA GLN A 245 4.69 -14.94 0.83
C GLN A 245 4.10 -13.54 0.80
N PHE A 246 2.80 -13.43 1.07
CA PHE A 246 2.14 -12.15 1.30
C PHE A 246 1.14 -12.24 2.47
N ALA A 247 0.93 -11.11 3.14
CA ALA A 247 -0.17 -10.93 4.08
C ALA A 247 -1.42 -10.44 3.35
N PHE A 248 -2.59 -10.86 3.82
CA PHE A 248 -3.91 -10.30 3.50
C PHE A 248 -4.69 -10.03 4.79
N ILE A 249 -5.32 -8.86 4.85
CA ILE A 249 -6.09 -8.35 5.99
C ILE A 249 -7.45 -7.91 5.45
N PRO A 250 -8.55 -8.66 5.72
CA PRO A 250 -9.89 -8.23 5.34
C PRO A 250 -10.29 -6.92 6.04
N ASP A 251 -11.12 -6.09 5.41
CA ASP A 251 -11.58 -4.81 5.99
C ASP A 251 -12.32 -4.95 7.33
N ASN A 252 -12.93 -6.13 7.58
CA ASN A 252 -13.58 -6.41 8.86
C ASN A 252 -12.58 -6.54 10.04
N ASN A 253 -11.28 -6.64 9.75
CA ASN A 253 -10.19 -6.72 10.71
C ASN A 253 -10.42 -7.82 11.79
N GLU A 254 -10.90 -8.98 11.34
CA GLU A 254 -11.10 -10.18 12.18
C GLU A 254 -9.84 -11.03 12.31
N ASN A 255 -9.05 -11.17 11.24
CA ASN A 255 -7.84 -11.99 11.18
C ASN A 255 -6.79 -11.36 10.27
N THR A 256 -5.56 -11.88 10.35
CA THR A 256 -4.47 -11.64 9.39
C THR A 256 -4.15 -12.97 8.72
N TYR A 257 -4.11 -13.04 7.40
CA TYR A 257 -3.78 -14.27 6.67
C TYR A 257 -2.41 -14.13 6.04
N VAL A 258 -1.48 -15.05 6.33
CA VAL A 258 -0.19 -15.17 5.63
C VAL A 258 -0.32 -16.30 4.62
N ILE A 259 -0.20 -15.97 3.34
CA ILE A 259 -0.25 -16.90 2.22
C ILE A 259 1.18 -17.22 1.81
N ASP A 260 1.48 -18.51 1.64
CA ASP A 260 2.74 -19.04 1.15
C ASP A 260 2.52 -19.68 -0.22
N VAL A 261 3.06 -19.06 -1.27
CA VAL A 261 2.79 -19.47 -2.66
C VAL A 261 3.73 -20.57 -3.16
N GLN A 262 4.77 -20.91 -2.41
CA GLN A 262 5.63 -22.06 -2.69
C GLN A 262 5.02 -23.36 -2.11
N LYS A 263 4.36 -23.27 -0.96
CA LYS A 263 3.66 -24.39 -0.31
C LYS A 263 2.18 -24.50 -0.72
N ASN A 264 1.65 -23.47 -1.39
CA ASN A 264 0.23 -23.26 -1.64
C ASN A 264 -0.63 -23.37 -0.35
N THR A 265 -0.19 -22.70 0.71
CA THR A 265 -0.83 -22.75 2.04
C THR A 265 -1.20 -21.38 2.59
N THR A 266 -2.31 -21.30 3.34
CA THR A 266 -2.70 -20.14 4.15
C THR A 266 -2.53 -20.44 5.65
N THR A 267 -1.97 -19.50 6.40
CA THR A 267 -1.98 -19.47 7.87
C THR A 267 -2.75 -18.23 8.34
N ALA A 268 -3.80 -18.43 9.13
CA ALA A 268 -4.50 -17.38 9.85
C ALA A 268 -3.82 -17.07 11.19
N HIS A 269 -3.64 -15.78 11.46
CA HIS A 269 -3.12 -15.18 12.69
C HIS A 269 -4.18 -14.17 13.22
N PRO A 270 -4.09 -13.71 14.49
CA PRO A 270 -5.02 -12.73 15.04
C PRO A 270 -5.16 -11.44 14.22
N ALA A 271 -6.29 -10.75 14.40
CA ALA A 271 -6.54 -9.41 13.89
C ALA A 271 -5.39 -8.42 14.16
N PRO A 272 -5.10 -7.49 13.24
CA PRO A 272 -4.29 -6.31 13.53
C PRO A 272 -4.91 -5.52 14.71
N PRO A 273 -4.11 -5.03 15.67
CA PRO A 273 -4.62 -4.62 16.97
C PRO A 273 -5.03 -3.14 16.99
N VAL A 274 -4.64 -2.35 15.97
CA VAL A 274 -5.21 -1.02 15.72
C VAL A 274 -6.44 -1.19 14.84
N ARG A 275 -7.61 -1.34 15.46
CA ARG A 275 -8.90 -1.24 14.78
C ARG A 275 -9.23 0.22 14.50
N TYR A 276 -9.93 0.48 13.41
CA TYR A 276 -10.37 1.83 13.06
C TYR A 276 -11.87 2.07 13.33
N SER A 277 -12.21 3.33 13.61
CA SER A 277 -13.59 3.81 13.79
C SER A 277 -13.67 5.30 13.40
N GLY A 278 -14.34 5.60 12.28
CA GLY A 278 -14.54 6.97 11.79
C GLY A 278 -14.25 7.15 10.30
N SER A 279 -13.58 8.26 9.96
CA SER A 279 -13.22 8.72 8.62
C SER A 279 -11.72 8.38 8.29
N GLY A 280 -10.56 8.19 7.66
CA GLY A 280 -9.31 7.73 8.28
C GLY A 280 -8.94 6.28 7.91
N SER A 281 -7.67 5.91 8.05
CA SER A 281 -7.09 4.74 7.36
C SER A 281 -5.99 4.01 8.15
N THR A 282 -5.66 2.81 7.69
CA THR A 282 -4.42 2.09 8.01
C THR A 282 -3.72 1.68 6.72
N SER A 283 -2.39 1.61 6.77
CA SER A 283 -1.53 1.09 5.71
C SER A 283 -0.71 -0.09 6.26
N TYR A 284 -0.34 -1.02 5.38
CA TYR A 284 0.47 -2.18 5.72
C TYR A 284 1.75 -2.22 4.88
N ALA A 285 2.85 -2.66 5.49
CA ALA A 285 4.13 -2.87 4.83
C ALA A 285 4.81 -4.09 5.42
N ALA A 286 5.56 -4.86 4.61
CA ALA A 286 6.23 -6.07 5.08
C ALA A 286 7.70 -6.10 4.68
N SER A 287 8.56 -6.41 5.64
CA SER A 287 9.97 -6.75 5.45
C SER A 287 10.13 -8.27 5.34
N PRO A 288 11.35 -8.82 5.20
CA PRO A 288 11.58 -10.26 5.30
C PRO A 288 11.27 -10.85 6.68
N TYR A 289 11.06 -10.02 7.70
CA TYR A 289 11.01 -10.42 9.12
C TYR A 289 9.74 -9.99 9.85
N ALA A 290 9.04 -8.95 9.40
CA ALA A 290 7.85 -8.43 10.06
C ALA A 290 6.85 -7.80 9.08
N LEU A 291 5.57 -7.99 9.37
CA LEU A 291 4.45 -7.22 8.85
C LEU A 291 4.19 -6.05 9.80
N VAL A 292 4.04 -4.84 9.27
CA VAL A 292 3.75 -3.60 10.00
C VAL A 292 2.38 -3.06 9.60
N GLN A 293 1.66 -2.52 10.58
CA GLN A 293 0.45 -1.71 10.44
C GLN A 293 0.75 -0.29 10.93
N LEU A 294 0.45 0.72 10.12
CA LEU A 294 0.50 2.14 10.50
C LEU A 294 -0.87 2.79 10.27
N SER A 295 -1.45 3.42 11.30
CA SER A 295 -2.67 4.23 11.16
C SER A 295 -2.37 5.67 10.72
N SER A 296 -3.37 6.34 10.14
CA SER A 296 -3.34 7.79 9.88
C SER A 296 -3.20 8.66 11.14
N SER A 297 -3.33 8.06 12.33
CA SER A 297 -3.06 8.70 13.63
C SER A 297 -1.64 8.48 14.15
N GLY A 298 -0.76 7.81 13.40
CA GLY A 298 0.61 7.52 13.84
C GLY A 298 0.72 6.41 14.89
N GLN A 299 -0.34 5.62 15.12
CA GLN A 299 -0.23 4.38 15.90
C GLN A 299 0.37 3.29 15.02
N LEU A 300 1.35 2.56 15.57
CA LEU A 300 2.07 1.53 14.84
C LEU A 300 1.94 0.20 15.59
N ALA A 301 1.78 -0.89 14.85
CA ALA A 301 1.82 -2.26 15.35
C ALA A 301 2.59 -3.14 14.38
N PHE A 302 3.12 -4.26 14.85
CA PHE A 302 3.78 -5.24 13.99
C PHE A 302 3.44 -6.68 14.40
N MET A 303 3.57 -7.59 13.44
CA MET A 303 3.57 -9.04 13.64
C MET A 303 4.86 -9.57 13.02
N GLU A 304 5.65 -10.33 13.78
CA GLU A 304 6.81 -11.02 13.18
C GLU A 304 6.30 -12.06 12.17
N LYS A 305 7.03 -12.25 11.07
CA LYS A 305 6.62 -13.12 9.95
C LYS A 305 6.31 -14.57 10.36
N ASN A 306 7.01 -15.06 11.39
CA ASN A 306 6.81 -16.36 12.01
C ASN A 306 6.16 -16.27 13.42
N GLY A 307 5.61 -15.11 13.78
CA GLY A 307 5.09 -14.80 15.11
C GLY A 307 3.65 -15.27 15.33
N SER A 308 3.30 -15.52 16.59
CA SER A 308 1.95 -15.99 17.00
C SER A 308 0.87 -14.89 17.00
N GLY A 309 1.24 -13.62 16.82
CA GLY A 309 0.30 -12.51 16.75
C GLY A 309 0.96 -11.14 16.80
N TRP A 310 0.12 -10.10 16.90
CA TRP A 310 0.54 -8.71 16.80
C TRP A 310 0.97 -8.08 18.14
N VAL A 311 1.98 -7.22 18.07
CA VAL A 311 2.48 -6.38 19.15
C VAL A 311 2.22 -4.90 18.81
N LYS A 312 1.54 -4.17 19.71
CA LYS A 312 1.40 -2.71 19.61
C LYS A 312 2.68 -2.01 20.05
N PHE A 313 3.04 -0.93 19.36
CA PHE A 313 3.99 0.03 19.91
C PHE A 313 3.37 0.76 21.10
N LYS A 314 4.19 1.05 22.11
CA LYS A 314 3.79 1.90 23.25
C LYS A 314 3.82 3.39 22.93
N LYS A 315 4.55 3.77 21.88
CA LYS A 315 4.77 5.16 21.45
C LYS A 315 4.05 5.41 20.13
N GLN A 316 3.26 6.47 20.10
CA GLN A 316 2.61 7.01 18.90
C GLN A 316 3.56 7.99 18.21
N ILE A 317 3.66 7.91 16.88
CA ILE A 317 4.38 8.88 16.04
C ILE A 317 3.57 10.19 16.00
N LYS A 318 4.24 11.34 16.03
CA LYS A 318 3.65 12.69 16.06
C LYS A 318 4.43 13.64 15.13
#